data_AF-A0A1M6Y853-F1
#
_entry.id   AF-A0A1M6Y853-F1
#
_cell.length_a   1.000
_cell.length_b   1.000
_cell.length_c   1.000
_cell.angle_alpha   90.00
_cell.angle_beta   90.00
_cell.angle_gamma   90.00
#
_symmetry.space_group_name_H-M   'P 1'
#
loop_
_entity.id
_entity.type
_entity.pdbx_description
1 polymer ?
#
loop_
_entity_poly.entity_id
_entity_poly.type
_entity_poly.pdbx_seq_one_letter_code
_entity_poly.pdbx_strand_id
1 'polypeptide(L)' 'MNNHITTIAFDADDTLWINEPYFQEAENKFCALLEDYLPLHSVSQELFKTEMKNLHLYGYGVKDLCFA' A
#
# COMPACT_ATOMS: atom_id res chain seq x y z
N MET A 1 35.80 -1.90 -3.83
CA MET A 1 34.73 -0.92 -4.11
C MET A 1 35.38 0.36 -4.61
N ASN A 2 34.94 0.87 -5.77
CA ASN A 2 35.61 1.94 -6.53
C ASN A 2 35.59 3.29 -5.79
N ASN A 3 36.71 4.03 -5.85
CA ASN A 3 36.87 5.41 -5.36
C ASN A 3 36.06 6.47 -6.15
N HIS A 4 35.04 6.06 -6.92
CA HIS A 4 34.24 6.93 -7.79
C HIS A 4 32.74 6.89 -7.49
N ILE A 5 32.31 6.19 -6.43
CA ILE A 5 30.91 6.25 -5.98
C ILE A 5 30.75 7.49 -5.10
N THR A 6 30.08 8.51 -5.61
CA THR A 6 29.81 9.78 -4.90
C THR A 6 28.43 9.80 -4.22
N THR A 7 27.55 8.87 -4.59
CA THR A 7 26.16 8.84 -4.12
C THR A 7 25.70 7.40 -4.00
N ILE A 8 25.03 7.09 -2.89
CA ILE A 8 24.38 5.81 -2.64
C ILE A 8 22.94 6.13 -2.27
N ALA A 9 21.99 5.57 -3.02
CA ALA A 9 20.57 5.65 -2.70
C ALA A 9 20.17 4.36 -1.99
N PHE A 10 19.40 4.51 -0.91
CA PHE A 10 18.77 3.41 -0.22
C PHE A 10 17.27 3.57 -0.36
N ASP A 11 16.61 2.49 -0.73
CA ASP A 11 15.18 2.40 -0.55
C ASP A 11 14.87 2.40 0.95
N ALA A 12 13.70 2.93 1.32
CA ALA A 12 13.35 3.17 2.70
C ALA A 12 12.46 2.05 3.24
N ASP A 13 11.31 1.83 2.58
CA ASP A 13 10.33 0.83 2.98
C ASP A 13 10.88 -0.58 2.68
N ASP A 14 10.73 -1.49 3.64
CA ASP A 14 11.23 -2.87 3.63
C ASP A 14 12.76 -3.04 3.44
N THR A 15 13.50 -1.93 3.35
CA THR A 15 14.97 -1.89 3.27
C THR A 15 15.59 -1.28 4.53
N LEU A 16 15.10 -0.12 4.99
CA LEU A 16 15.53 0.51 6.25
C LEU A 16 14.65 0.11 7.43
N TRP A 17 13.35 -0.10 7.20
CA TRP A 17 12.38 -0.54 8.21
C TRP A 17 11.33 -1.46 7.60
N ILE A 18 10.72 -2.28 8.45
CA ILE A 18 9.63 -3.18 8.06
C ILE A 18 8.37 -2.34 7.81
N ASN A 19 7.80 -2.43 6.62
CA ASN A 19 6.64 -1.64 6.21
C ASN A 19 5.46 -2.53 5.77
N GLU A 20 5.70 -3.50 4.89
CA GLU A 20 4.66 -4.32 4.27
C GLU A 20 3.71 -5.03 5.27
N PRO A 21 4.18 -5.62 6.38
CA PRO A 21 3.28 -6.26 7.35
C PRO A 21 2.28 -5.30 7.99
N TYR A 22 2.65 -4.03 8.18
CA TYR A 22 1.75 -3.02 8.72
C TYR A 22 0.68 -2.61 7.72
N PHE A 23 1.04 -2.50 6.44
CA PHE A 23 0.08 -2.26 5.35
C PHE A 23 -0.92 -3.42 5.26
N GLN A 24 -0.44 -4.66 5.29
CA GLN A 24 -1.31 -5.83 5.24
C GLN A 24 -2.23 -5.95 6.47
N GLU A 25 -1.74 -5.62 7.67
CA GLU A 25 -2.58 -5.57 8.87
C GLU A 25 -3.68 -4.50 8.77
N ALA A 26 -3.34 -3.32 8.22
CA ALA A 26 -4.31 -2.25 8.00
C ALA A 26 -5.37 -2.64 6.97
N GLU A 27 -4.98 -3.24 5.84
CA GLU A 27 -5.91 -3.74 4.82
C GLU A 27 -6.86 -4.79 5.40
N ASN A 28 -6.33 -5.74 6.18
CA ASN A 28 -7.15 -6.77 6.82
C ASN A 28 -8.16 -6.19 7.80
N LYS A 29 -7.75 -5.21 8.62
CA LYS A 29 -8.67 -4.50 9.52
C LYS A 29 -9.72 -3.73 8.74
N PHE A 30 -9.32 -3.08 7.65
CA PHE A 30 -10.24 -2.37 6.77
C PHE A 30 -11.28 -3.30 6.14
N CYS A 31 -10.85 -4.45 5.62
CA CYS A 31 -11.74 -5.45 5.06
C CYS A 31 -12.68 -6.04 6.12
N ALA A 32 -12.20 -6.27 7.35
CA ALA A 32 -13.03 -6.73 8.46
C ALA A 32 -14.12 -5.71 8.83
N LEU A 33 -13.83 -4.40 8.76
CA LEU A 33 -14.84 -3.35 8.98
C LEU A 33 -15.95 -3.33 7.92
N LEU A 34 -15.67 -3.84 6.71
CA LEU A 34 -16.61 -3.89 5.59
C LEU A 34 -17.27 -5.26 5.41
N GLU A 35 -16.99 -6.22 6.29
CA GLU A 35 -17.49 -7.60 6.20
C GLU A 35 -19.03 -7.68 6.16
N ASP A 36 -19.71 -6.75 6.84
CA ASP A 36 -21.18 -6.65 6.84
C ASP A 36 -21.77 -6.28 5.46
N TYR A 37 -20.98 -5.70 4.56
CA TYR A 37 -21.41 -5.23 3.24
C TYR A 37 -20.99 -6.18 2.12
N LEU A 38 -19.78 -6.74 2.21
CA LEU A 38 -19.25 -7.72 1.26
C LEU A 38 -18.32 -8.71 1.94
N PRO A 39 -18.22 -9.96 1.44
CA PRO A 39 -17.22 -10.91 1.88
C PRO A 39 -15.79 -10.35 1.72
N LEU A 40 -14.90 -10.68 2.66
CA LEU A 40 -13.53 -10.18 2.74
C LEU A 40 -12.75 -10.27 1.41
N HIS A 41 -12.88 -11.39 0.69
CA HIS A 41 -12.21 -11.61 -0.60
C HIS A 41 -12.71 -10.67 -1.71
N SER A 42 -13.98 -10.27 -1.65
CA SER A 42 -14.57 -9.34 -2.61
C SER A 42 -14.20 -7.91 -2.27
N VAL A 43 -14.10 -7.57 -0.98
CA VAL A 43 -13.68 -6.23 -0.53
C VAL A 43 -12.26 -5.92 -0.96
N SER A 44 -11.30 -6.83 -0.74
CA SER A 44 -9.90 -6.62 -1.15
C SER A 44 -9.78 -6.47 -2.69
N GLN A 45 -10.56 -7.22 -3.47
CA GLN A 45 -10.59 -7.05 -4.93
C GLN A 45 -11.14 -5.68 -5.37
N GLU A 46 -12.21 -5.19 -4.74
CA GLU A 46 -12.77 -3.87 -5.06
C GLU A 46 -11.86 -2.73 -4.57
N LEU A 47 -11.17 -2.92 -3.44
CA LEU A 47 -10.17 -2.00 -2.93
C LEU A 47 -9.03 -1.84 -3.94
N PHE A 48 -8.44 -2.94 -4.42
CA PHE A 48 -7.38 -2.91 -5.43
C PHE A 48 -7.82 -2.22 -6.73
N LYS A 49 -9.05 -2.48 -7.19
CA LYS A 49 -9.61 -1.78 -8.38
C LYS A 49 -9.74 -0.28 -8.14
N THR A 50 -10.09 0.11 -6.92
CA THR A 50 -10.24 1.52 -6.52
C THR A 50 -8.87 2.20 -6.46
N GLU A 51 -7.87 1.57 -5.87
CA GLU A 51 -6.48 2.05 -5.85
C GLU A 51 -5.94 2.26 -7.27
N MET A 52 -6.13 1.28 -8.16
CA MET A 52 -5.70 1.41 -9.57
C MET A 52 -6.41 2.55 -10.30
N LYS A 53 -7.70 2.78 -10.00
CA LYS A 53 -8.41 3.96 -10.52
C LYS A 53 -7.87 5.24 -9.91
N ASN A 54 -7.54 5.26 -8.63
CA ASN A 54 -7.11 6.44 -7.89
C ASN A 54 -5.64 6.82 -8.11
N LEU A 55 -4.85 5.90 -8.65
CA LEU A 55 -3.42 6.06 -8.90
C LEU A 55 -3.07 7.34 -9.66
N HIS A 56 -3.89 7.74 -10.64
CA HIS A 56 -3.66 8.96 -11.42
C HIS A 56 -3.98 10.26 -10.66
N LEU A 57 -4.76 10.17 -9.58
CA LEU A 57 -5.19 11.32 -8.77
C LEU A 57 -4.33 11.48 -7.49
N TYR A 58 -4.07 10.37 -6.80
CA TYR A 58 -3.46 10.39 -5.46
C TYR A 58 -2.02 9.85 -5.43
N GLY A 59 -1.57 9.19 -6.50
CA GLY A 59 -0.20 8.74 -6.67
C GLY A 59 0.01 7.33 -6.16
N TYR A 60 0.99 7.14 -5.29
CA TYR A 60 1.26 5.86 -4.63
C TYR A 60 1.25 6.06 -3.12
N GLY A 61 0.78 5.03 -2.40
CA GLY A 61 0.86 4.93 -0.94
C GLY A 61 -0.52 4.92 -0.29
N VAL A 62 -0.57 5.27 1.00
CA VAL A 62 -1.79 5.15 1.85
C VAL A 62 -2.97 5.98 1.32
N LYS A 63 -2.73 7.00 0.49
CA LYS A 63 -3.79 7.88 -0.01
C LYS A 63 -4.66 7.22 -1.08
N ASP A 64 -4.13 6.26 -1.83
CA ASP A 64 -4.91 5.54 -2.84
C ASP A 64 -5.96 4.61 -2.21
N LEU A 65 -5.77 4.24 -0.94
CA LEU A 65 -6.72 3.50 -0.10
C LEU A 65 -7.91 4.37 0.38
N CYS A 66 -7.87 5.69 0.21
CA CYS A 66 -8.99 6.55 0.59
C CYS A 66 -10.12 6.45 -0.44
N PHE A 67 -11.32 6.09 0.03
CA PHE A 67 -12.55 6.24 -0.73
C PHE A 67 -12.87 7.74 -0.84
N ALA A 68 -12.75 8.29 -2.04
CA ALA A 68 -13.16 9.64 -2.39
C ALA A 68 -14.61 9.68 -2.87
#